data_AF-A0A2H1C4E4-F1
#
_entry.id   AF-A0A2H1C4E4-F1
#
_cell.length_a   1.000
_cell.length_b   1.000
_cell.length_c   1.000
_cell.angle_alpha   90.00
_cell.angle_beta   90.00
_cell.angle_gamma   90.00
#
_symmetry.space_group_name_H-M   'P 1'
#
loop_
_entity.id
_entity.type
_entity.pdbx_description
1 polymer ?
#
loop_
_entity_poly.entity_id
_entity_poly.type
_entity_poly.pdbx_seq_one_letter_code
_entity_poly.pdbx_strand_id
1 'polypeptide(L)'
;MLNISGHLVSTAEVESALLLHAHIAEAAVVSRKLPVKGECLHCFVPLKNNVDRNAKGAVNHVPVLDATLRSKLCQLIRKRIGPLVVPDHIQVIE
;
A
#
# COMPACT_ATOMS: atom_id res chain seq x y z
N MET A 1 -9.32 -5.21 13.65
CA MET A 1 -9.84 -3.85 13.37
C MET A 1 -8.95 -2.85 14.08
N LEU A 2 -8.79 -1.65 13.52
CA LEU A 2 -7.98 -0.57 14.09
C LEU A 2 -8.76 0.74 14.09
N ASN A 3 -8.40 1.66 14.97
CA ASN A 3 -9.10 2.93 15.20
C ASN A 3 -8.25 4.12 14.75
N ILE A 4 -8.53 4.62 13.54
CA ILE A 4 -7.87 5.80 12.99
C ILE A 4 -8.76 7.01 13.29
N SER A 5 -8.37 7.85 14.25
CA SER A 5 -9.07 9.11 14.55
C SER A 5 -10.61 8.92 14.74
N GLY A 6 -11.01 7.87 15.45
CA GLY A 6 -12.42 7.55 15.72
C GLY A 6 -13.09 6.66 14.68
N HIS A 7 -12.42 6.31 13.58
CA HIS A 7 -12.97 5.44 12.53
C HIS A 7 -12.44 4.01 12.68
N LEU A 8 -13.35 3.05 12.77
CA LEU A 8 -13.02 1.64 12.80
C LEU A 8 -12.76 1.14 11.38
N VAL A 9 -11.52 0.76 11.12
CA VAL A 9 -11.06 0.28 9.82
C VAL A 9 -10.64 -1.18 9.93
N SER A 10 -11.03 -1.99 8.94
CA SER A 10 -10.55 -3.36 8.82
C SER A 10 -9.20 -3.39 8.11
N THR A 11 -8.20 -4.07 8.68
CA THR A 11 -6.90 -4.30 8.01
C THR A 11 -7.10 -5.06 6.70
N ALA A 12 -7.97 -6.07 6.71
CA ALA A 12 -8.26 -6.90 5.53
C ALA A 12 -8.83 -6.09 4.36
N GLU A 13 -9.57 -5.01 4.63
CA GLU A 13 -10.11 -4.14 3.58
C GLU A 13 -8.99 -3.34 2.91
N VAL A 14 -8.06 -2.80 3.71
CA VAL A 14 -6.88 -2.07 3.22
C VAL A 14 -5.94 -2.99 2.45
N GLU A 15 -5.71 -4.21 2.95
CA GLU A 15 -4.92 -5.25 2.27
C GLU A 15 -5.55 -5.62 0.92
N SER A 16 -6.86 -5.88 0.89
CA SER A 16 -7.59 -6.19 -0.35
C SER A 16 -7.55 -5.04 -1.35
N ALA A 17 -7.57 -3.78 -0.88
CA ALA A 17 -7.39 -2.61 -1.73
C ALA A 17 -5.98 -2.55 -2.33
N LEU A 18 -4.92 -2.73 -1.54
CA LEU A 18 -3.55 -2.74 -2.05
C LEU A 18 -3.31 -3.85 -3.08
N LEU A 19 -3.87 -5.04 -2.86
CA LEU A 19 -3.75 -6.19 -3.76
C LEU A 19 -4.35 -5.96 -5.17
N LEU A 20 -5.21 -4.96 -5.35
CA LEU A 20 -5.70 -4.60 -6.69
C LEU A 20 -4.60 -4.02 -7.59
N HIS A 21 -3.50 -3.52 -7.02
CA HIS A 21 -2.43 -2.97 -7.83
C HIS A 21 -1.58 -4.09 -8.43
N ALA A 22 -1.47 -4.12 -9.78
CA ALA A 22 -0.71 -5.13 -10.51
C ALA A 22 0.73 -5.35 -10.01
N HIS A 23 1.42 -4.30 -9.52
CA HIS A 23 2.79 -4.40 -9.02
C HIS A 23 2.93 -4.98 -7.61
N ILE A 24 1.84 -5.10 -6.84
CA ILE A 24 1.86 -5.67 -5.49
C ILE A 24 1.65 -7.17 -5.57
N ALA A 25 2.53 -7.94 -4.91
CA ALA A 25 2.41 -9.39 -4.76
C ALA A 25 1.46 -9.74 -3.61
N GLU A 26 1.77 -9.21 -2.44
CA GLU A 26 1.04 -9.40 -1.20
C GLU A 26 0.94 -8.08 -0.45
N ALA A 27 0.03 -7.99 0.51
CA ALA A 27 -0.08 -6.82 1.38
C ALA A 27 -0.36 -7.28 2.80
N ALA A 28 0.38 -6.73 3.76
CA ALA A 28 0.13 -6.90 5.18
C ALA A 28 0.02 -5.52 5.82
N VAL A 29 -1.03 -5.29 6.61
CA VAL A 29 -1.32 -3.99 7.20
C VAL A 29 -1.44 -4.11 8.70
N VAL A 30 -0.63 -3.33 9.42
CA VAL A 30 -0.63 -3.28 10.88
C VAL A 30 -0.92 -1.88 11.37
N SER A 31 -1.46 -1.79 12.59
CA SER A 31 -1.62 -0.50 13.26
C SER A 31 -0.31 -0.09 13.93
N ARG A 32 -0.01 1.21 13.86
CA ARG A 32 1.07 1.83 14.62
C ARG A 32 0.50 2.99 15.42
N LYS A 33 0.84 3.08 16.71
CA LYS A 33 0.41 4.19 17.56
C LYS A 33 1.09 5.50 17.14
N LEU A 34 0.29 6.55 16.98
CA LEU A 34 0.75 7.92 16.78
C LEU A 34 0.14 8.85 17.83
N PRO A 35 0.92 9.80 18.38
CA PRO A 35 0.45 10.68 19.45
C PRO A 35 -0.72 11.58 19.01
N VAL A 36 -0.84 11.91 17.73
CA VAL A 36 -1.87 12.82 17.21
C VAL A 36 -3.11 12.08 16.69
N LYS A 37 -2.92 11.03 15.87
CA LYS A 37 -4.01 10.33 15.18
C LYS A 37 -4.59 9.14 15.98
N GLY A 38 -3.99 8.80 17.12
CA GLY A 38 -4.26 7.58 17.87
C GLY A 38 -3.54 6.39 17.24
N GLU A 39 -4.09 5.86 16.15
CA GLU A 39 -3.48 4.81 15.35
C GLU A 39 -3.33 5.24 13.89
N CYS A 40 -2.30 4.71 13.22
CA CYS A 40 -2.13 4.83 11.78
C CYS A 40 -1.89 3.48 11.14
N LEU A 41 -1.98 3.48 9.82
CA LEU A 41 -1.68 2.31 8.99
C LEU A 41 -0.20 2.28 8.63
N HIS A 42 0.42 1.15 8.92
CA HIS A 42 1.72 0.77 8.41
C HIS A 42 1.52 -0.41 7.47
N CYS A 43 1.83 -0.21 6.19
CA CYS A 43 1.63 -1.21 5.15
C CYS A 43 2.97 -1.80 4.70
N PHE A 44 3.07 -3.13 4.72
CA PHE A 44 4.15 -3.88 4.13
C PHE A 44 3.68 -4.46 2.80
N VAL A 45 4.37 -4.11 1.72
CA VAL A 45 3.96 -4.46 0.36
C VAL A 45 5.16 -5.05 -0.41
N PRO A 46 5.32 -6.38 -0.46
CA PRO A 46 6.23 -6.99 -1.41
C PRO A 46 5.79 -6.68 -2.85
N LEU A 47 6.75 -6.28 -3.67
CA LEU A 47 6.52 -6.00 -5.07
C LEU A 47 6.72 -7.27 -5.89
N LYS A 48 5.91 -7.46 -6.92
CA LYS A 48 6.10 -8.56 -7.86
C LYS A 48 7.40 -8.34 -8.61
N ASN A 49 8.24 -9.38 -8.71
CA ASN A 49 9.30 -9.43 -9.70
C ASN A 49 8.67 -9.56 -11.10
N ASN A 50 8.17 -8.45 -11.63
CA ASN A 50 7.72 -8.34 -13.01
C ASN A 50 8.97 -8.34 -13.90
N VAL A 51 9.55 -9.52 -14.09
CA VAL A 51 10.40 -9.79 -15.25
C VAL A 51 9.46 -9.74 -16.45
N ASP A 52 9.29 -8.55 -17.00
CA ASP A 52 8.40 -8.30 -18.14
C ASP A 52 8.99 -9.01 -19.37
N ARG A 53 8.61 -10.28 -19.58
CA ARG A 53 9.12 -11.11 -20.69
C ARG A 53 8.65 -10.64 -22.08
N ASN A 54 7.76 -9.64 -22.15
CA ASN A 54 7.12 -9.21 -23.40
C ASN A 54 7.38 -7.75 -23.82
N ALA A 55 8.09 -6.94 -23.02
CA ALA A 55 8.43 -5.58 -23.43
C ALA A 55 9.77 -5.57 -24.19
N LYS A 56 9.72 -5.69 -25.52
CA LYS A 56 10.87 -5.45 -26.40
C LYS A 56 11.42 -4.03 -26.17
N GLY A 57 12.40 -3.89 -25.26
CA GLY A 57 13.13 -2.64 -25.03
C GLY A 57 13.01 -2.01 -23.64
N ALA A 58 12.29 -2.61 -22.69
CA ALA A 58 12.29 -2.11 -21.31
C ALA A 58 13.44 -2.73 -20.53
N VAL A 59 14.42 -1.90 -20.15
CA VAL A 59 15.44 -2.19 -19.13
C VAL A 59 14.82 -2.95 -17.96
N ASN A 60 15.56 -3.94 -17.43
CA ASN A 60 15.24 -4.72 -16.23
C ASN A 60 14.91 -3.81 -15.04
N HIS A 61 13.70 -3.27 -14.98
CA HIS A 61 13.29 -2.39 -13.90
C HIS A 61 12.74 -3.28 -12.81
N VAL A 62 13.61 -3.62 -11.85
CA VAL A 62 13.14 -4.07 -10.55
C VAL A 62 12.17 -3.00 -10.07
N PRO A 63 10.91 -3.31 -9.76
CA PRO A 63 9.98 -2.31 -9.27
C PRO A 63 10.50 -1.84 -7.92
N VAL A 64 10.93 -0.58 -7.86
CA VAL A 64 11.36 0.11 -6.63
C VAL A 64 10.17 0.92 -6.13
N LEU A 65 10.13 1.21 -4.84
CA LEU A 65 9.16 2.15 -4.26
C LEU A 65 9.45 3.58 -4.75
N ASP A 66 9.03 3.90 -5.96
CA ASP A 66 9.10 5.24 -6.50
C ASP A 66 7.99 6.13 -5.93
N ALA A 67 8.22 7.45 -5.91
CA ALA A 67 7.22 8.43 -5.48
C ALA A 67 5.91 8.31 -6.28
N THR A 68 6.00 7.91 -7.56
CA THR A 68 4.86 7.67 -8.45
C THR A 68 4.04 6.45 -7.99
N LEU A 69 4.70 5.34 -7.64
CA LEU A 69 4.06 4.12 -7.16
C LEU A 69 3.39 4.36 -5.80
N ARG A 70 4.09 5.01 -4.86
CA ARG A 70 3.52 5.41 -3.57
C ARG A 70 2.25 6.25 -3.75
N SER A 71 2.29 7.27 -4.63
CA SER A 71 1.15 8.13 -4.91
C SER A 71 -0.04 7.35 -5.48
N LYS A 72 0.20 6.42 -6.42
CA LYS A 72 -0.84 5.54 -6.99
C LYS A 72 -1.50 4.67 -5.92
N LEU A 73 -0.72 4.07 -5.02
CA LEU A 73 -1.24 3.25 -3.92
C LEU A 73 -2.09 4.08 -2.96
N CYS A 74 -1.61 5.25 -2.53
CA CYS A 74 -2.38 6.15 -1.68
C CYS A 74 -3.69 6.62 -2.36
N GLN A 75 -3.64 6.92 -3.67
CA GLN A 75 -4.84 7.26 -4.44
C GLN A 75 -5.83 6.10 -4.53
N LEU A 76 -5.35 4.86 -4.68
CA LEU A 76 -6.19 3.67 -4.76
C LEU A 76 -6.95 3.47 -3.45
N ILE A 77 -6.25 3.52 -2.30
CA ILE A 77 -6.89 3.43 -0.98
C ILE A 77 -7.89 4.56 -0.77
N ARG A 78 -7.52 5.79 -1.14
CA ARG A 78 -8.39 6.98 -1.02
C ARG A 78 -9.68 6.85 -1.82
N LYS A 79 -9.61 6.25 -3.02
CA LYS A 79 -10.77 6.03 -3.89
C LYS A 79 -11.67 4.89 -3.40
N ARG A 80 -11.10 3.84 -2.81
CA ARG A 80 -11.83 2.62 -2.46
C ARG A 80 -12.43 2.64 -1.06
N ILE A 81 -11.68 3.13 -0.08
CA ILE A 81 -12.07 3.10 1.34
C ILE A 81 -12.36 4.52 1.83
N GLY A 82 -11.46 5.46 1.56
CA GLY A 82 -11.69 6.86 1.84
C GLY A 82 -10.43 7.65 2.22
N PRO A 83 -10.54 8.98 2.30
CA PRO A 83 -9.41 9.87 2.53
C PRO A 83 -8.81 9.78 3.94
N LEU A 84 -9.56 9.28 4.92
CA LEU A 84 -9.10 9.12 6.30
C LEU A 84 -8.23 7.87 6.49
N VAL A 85 -8.29 6.92 5.56
CA VAL A 85 -7.67 5.60 5.66
C VAL A 85 -6.40 5.53 4.79
N VAL A 86 -5.83 6.68 4.42
CA VAL A 86 -4.61 6.71 3.62
C VAL A 86 -3.43 6.26 4.48
N PRO A 87 -2.59 5.31 4.00
CA PRO A 87 -1.43 4.85 4.75
C PRO A 87 -0.42 5.96 5.02
N ASP A 88 0.02 6.10 6.27
CA ASP A 88 1.09 7.02 6.63
C ASP A 88 2.45 6.43 6.18
N HIS A 89 2.66 5.13 6.44
CA HIS A 89 3.88 4.42 6.05
C HIS A 89 3.58 3.26 5.10
N ILE A 90 4.35 3.20 4.01
CA ILE A 90 4.36 2.09 3.06
C ILE A 90 5.82 1.65 2.96
N GLN A 91 6.09 0.42 3.36
CA GLN A 91 7.40 -0.20 3.30
C GLN A 91 7.34 -1.34 2.30
N VAL A 92 8.25 -1.31 1.33
CA VAL A 92 8.49 -2.47 0.46
C VAL A 92 9.40 -3.42 1.21
N ILE A 93 9.02 -4.70 1.22
CA ILE A 93 9.82 -5.80 1.76
C ILE A 93 10.21 -6.72 0.59
N GLU A 94 11.40 -7.30 0.67
CA GLU A 94 11.92 -8.25 -0.32
C GLU A 94 11.46 -9.69 -0.05
#